data_AF-A0A495QST1-F1
#
_entry.id   AF-A0A495QST1-F1
#
_cell.length_a   1.000
_cell.length_b   1.000
_cell.length_c   1.000
_cell.angle_alpha   90.00
_cell.angle_beta   90.00
_cell.angle_gamma   90.00
#
_symmetry.space_group_name_H-M   'P 1'
#
loop_
_entity.id
_entity.type
_entity.pdbx_description
1 polymer ?
#
loop_
_entity_poly.entity_id
_entity_poly.type
_entity_poly.pdbx_seq_one_letter_code
_entity_poly.pdbx_strand_id
1 'polypeptide(L)'
;MNESTGGQDMISPELVDVAWPWSVNSTPGAERDPSLSHTPEKMGAAIDSLRALLRFLERHGTKAEAAREAIPKLDEMPWGLMDSEFDELMPTMTDLTRSNFRRWVKEKFNPAWIGASWDEPPDEVVEAVGWIWTTGSVQIAMKAVSEWLVQEFRRDEENPALPKFLEMVAASVPKLGHHSLFIVGIMCRAGKEKALPYFDRLGRDERIPSDIRESVMDRYRLMAKK
;
A
#
# COMPACT_ATOMS: atom_id res chain seq x y z
N MET A 1 1.45 -22.39 -30.58
CA MET A 1 2.52 -21.86 -29.71
C MET A 1 2.36 -20.35 -29.69
N ASN A 2 1.95 -19.79 -28.57
CA ASN A 2 2.14 -18.37 -28.26
C ASN A 2 2.29 -18.32 -26.74
N GLU A 3 3.55 -18.22 -26.31
CA GLU A 3 3.91 -18.01 -24.92
C GLU A 3 3.81 -16.51 -24.61
N SER A 4 3.24 -16.23 -23.43
CA SER A 4 3.59 -15.13 -22.54
C SER A 4 3.34 -13.68 -22.98
N THR A 5 2.15 -13.16 -22.65
CA THR A 5 1.89 -11.72 -22.42
C THR A 5 1.25 -11.43 -21.06
N GLY A 6 1.24 -12.40 -20.13
CA GLY A 6 0.57 -12.28 -18.82
C GLY A 6 1.10 -11.15 -17.93
N GLY A 7 2.30 -10.61 -18.20
CA GLY A 7 2.88 -9.48 -17.46
C GLY A 7 2.57 -8.09 -18.01
N GLN A 8 1.95 -7.96 -19.20
CA GLN A 8 1.70 -6.65 -19.83
C GLN A 8 0.36 -5.99 -19.45
N ASP A 9 -0.55 -6.75 -18.82
CA ASP A 9 -1.90 -6.26 -18.50
C ASP A 9 -2.09 -5.90 -17.02
N MET A 10 -1.14 -6.27 -16.15
CA MET A 10 -1.20 -5.87 -14.75
C MET A 10 -0.91 -4.38 -14.57
N ILE A 11 -1.58 -3.75 -13.60
CA ILE A 11 -1.25 -2.38 -13.20
C ILE A 11 0.18 -2.31 -12.62
N SER A 12 0.62 -3.35 -11.88
CA SER A 12 1.96 -3.35 -11.28
C SER A 12 2.46 -4.77 -10.97
N PRO A 13 3.54 -5.27 -11.59
CA PRO A 13 4.05 -6.64 -11.41
C PRO A 13 4.44 -7.00 -9.97
N GLU A 14 4.81 -6.02 -9.16
CA GLU A 14 5.22 -6.16 -7.75
C GLU A 14 4.10 -6.73 -6.88
N LEU A 15 2.84 -6.53 -7.27
CA LEU A 15 1.70 -6.95 -6.49
C LEU A 15 1.48 -8.48 -6.49
N VAL A 16 2.14 -9.22 -7.39
CA VAL A 16 2.16 -10.70 -7.39
C VAL A 16 2.86 -11.27 -6.16
N ASP A 17 3.80 -10.53 -5.58
CA ASP A 17 4.58 -10.98 -4.42
C ASP A 17 3.84 -10.78 -3.08
N VAL A 18 2.63 -10.19 -3.10
CA VAL A 18 1.82 -10.00 -1.90
C VAL A 18 1.15 -11.33 -1.55
N ALA A 19 1.46 -11.87 -0.37
CA ALA A 19 0.90 -13.14 0.08
C ALA A 19 -0.48 -12.98 0.71
N TRP A 20 -1.28 -14.04 0.64
CA TRP A 20 -2.53 -14.13 1.41
C TRP A 20 -2.24 -14.02 2.93
N PRO A 21 -3.08 -13.33 3.72
CA PRO A 21 -4.36 -12.70 3.38
C PRO A 21 -4.24 -11.26 2.87
N TRP A 22 -3.04 -10.67 2.83
CA TRP A 22 -2.85 -9.27 2.43
C TRP A 22 -3.00 -9.03 0.93
N SER A 23 -3.06 -10.10 0.15
CA SER A 23 -3.30 -10.06 -1.29
C SER A 23 -4.77 -9.90 -1.65
N VAL A 24 -5.70 -9.94 -0.70
CA VAL A 24 -7.13 -9.72 -0.97
C VAL A 24 -7.38 -8.23 -1.22
N ASN A 25 -8.15 -7.91 -2.25
CA ASN A 25 -8.34 -6.53 -2.73
C ASN A 25 -9.22 -5.68 -1.80
N SER A 26 -10.20 -6.27 -1.11
CA SER A 26 -11.09 -5.57 -0.16
C SER A 26 -10.69 -5.61 1.31
N THR A 27 -11.26 -4.61 2.00
CA THR A 27 -11.59 -4.42 3.42
C THR A 27 -11.37 -5.60 4.40
N PRO A 28 -11.19 -5.31 5.71
CA PRO A 28 -10.05 -5.65 6.54
C PRO A 28 -10.03 -7.11 7.02
N GLY A 29 -10.26 -8.09 6.14
CA GLY A 29 -10.18 -9.51 6.46
C GLY A 29 -8.81 -9.86 7.03
N ALA A 30 -7.74 -9.23 6.53
CA ALA A 30 -6.39 -9.40 7.04
C ALA A 30 -6.16 -8.79 8.45
N GLU A 31 -6.89 -7.74 8.85
CA GLU A 31 -6.74 -7.16 10.20
C GLU A 31 -7.29 -8.09 11.30
N ARG A 32 -8.11 -9.09 10.93
CA ARG A 32 -8.89 -9.88 11.89
C ARG A 32 -8.94 -11.37 11.61
N ASP A 33 -8.19 -11.89 10.65
CA ASP A 33 -8.16 -13.32 10.42
C ASP A 33 -7.57 -14.04 11.65
N PRO A 34 -8.41 -14.72 12.46
CA PRO A 34 -7.96 -15.36 13.68
C PRO A 34 -7.14 -16.62 13.40
N SER A 35 -7.05 -17.04 12.13
CA SER A 35 -6.26 -18.20 11.68
C SER A 35 -4.81 -17.86 11.35
N LEU A 36 -4.43 -16.56 11.39
CA LEU A 36 -3.06 -16.15 11.15
C LEU A 36 -2.12 -16.70 12.24
N SER A 37 -1.36 -17.72 11.86
CA SER A 37 -0.37 -18.35 12.74
C SER A 37 0.83 -17.43 13.00
N HIS A 38 1.35 -17.45 14.22
CA HIS A 38 2.51 -16.65 14.67
C HIS A 38 3.86 -17.27 14.29
N THR A 39 3.95 -17.94 13.14
CA THR A 39 5.15 -18.71 12.77
C THR A 39 6.20 -17.84 12.07
N PRO A 40 7.49 -18.22 12.12
CA PRO A 40 8.55 -17.53 11.39
C PRO A 40 8.30 -17.43 9.88
N GLU A 41 7.66 -18.45 9.28
CA GLU A 41 7.31 -18.44 7.85
C GLU A 41 6.25 -17.38 7.55
N LYS A 42 5.24 -17.24 8.41
CA LYS A 42 4.21 -16.20 8.25
C LYS A 42 4.80 -14.80 8.45
N MET A 43 5.72 -14.65 9.40
CA MET A 43 6.49 -13.42 9.59
C MET A 43 7.28 -13.04 8.35
N GLY A 44 7.99 -14.00 7.76
CA GLY A 44 8.73 -13.80 6.50
C GLY A 44 7.81 -13.35 5.37
N ALA A 45 6.68 -14.04 5.18
CA ALA A 45 5.68 -13.68 4.18
C ALA A 45 5.09 -12.27 4.40
N ALA A 46 4.84 -11.87 5.66
CA ALA A 46 4.37 -10.54 6.01
C ALA A 46 5.40 -9.45 5.64
N ILE A 47 6.66 -9.67 5.98
CA ILE A 47 7.74 -8.73 5.67
C ILE A 47 7.94 -8.60 4.15
N ASP A 48 7.88 -9.71 3.43
CA ASP A 48 8.03 -9.71 1.97
C ASP A 48 6.82 -9.06 1.28
N SER A 49 5.61 -9.30 1.78
CA SER A 49 4.39 -8.62 1.31
C SER A 49 4.47 -7.10 1.54
N LEU A 50 4.88 -6.67 2.74
CA LEU A 50 5.08 -5.25 3.02
C LEU A 50 6.14 -4.63 2.10
N ARG A 51 7.21 -5.38 1.79
CA ARG A 51 8.24 -4.91 0.84
C ARG A 51 7.67 -4.70 -0.56
N ALA A 52 6.82 -5.61 -1.03
CA ALA A 52 6.15 -5.48 -2.33
C ALA A 52 5.24 -4.25 -2.38
N LEU A 53 4.43 -4.04 -1.34
CA LEU A 53 3.54 -2.89 -1.20
C LEU A 53 4.31 -1.55 -1.12
N LEU A 54 5.43 -1.53 -0.40
CA LEU A 54 6.31 -0.36 -0.35
C LEU A 54 6.90 -0.06 -1.74
N ARG A 55 7.40 -1.08 -2.46
CA ARG A 55 7.93 -0.90 -3.83
C ARG A 55 6.89 -0.37 -4.80
N PHE A 56 5.63 -0.81 -4.68
CA PHE A 56 4.53 -0.25 -5.46
C PHE A 56 4.44 1.27 -5.22
N LEU A 57 4.36 1.71 -3.96
CA LEU A 57 4.25 3.14 -3.64
C LEU A 57 5.48 3.94 -4.06
N GLU A 58 6.69 3.39 -3.89
CA GLU A 58 7.94 4.02 -4.35
C GLU A 58 7.94 4.30 -5.86
N ARG A 59 7.31 3.43 -6.67
CA ARG A 59 7.34 3.52 -8.14
C ARG A 59 6.12 4.22 -8.72
N HIS A 60 4.98 4.11 -8.04
CA HIS A 60 3.68 4.44 -8.61
C HIS A 60 2.81 5.31 -7.72
N GLY A 61 3.26 5.70 -6.51
CA GLY A 61 2.47 6.50 -5.57
C GLY A 61 1.92 7.80 -6.17
N THR A 62 2.72 8.48 -7.01
CA THR A 62 2.31 9.73 -7.67
C THR A 62 1.33 9.54 -8.83
N LYS A 63 1.14 8.31 -9.34
CA LYS A 63 0.22 8.06 -10.46
C LYS A 63 -1.24 8.21 -10.04
N ALA A 64 -1.59 7.84 -8.81
CA ALA A 64 -2.93 8.04 -8.27
C ALA A 64 -3.22 9.53 -8.02
N GLU A 65 -2.23 10.29 -7.55
CA GLU A 65 -2.33 11.74 -7.40
C GLU A 65 -2.56 12.41 -8.75
N ALA A 66 -1.74 12.07 -9.76
CA ALA A 66 -1.91 12.57 -11.13
C ALA A 66 -3.27 12.18 -11.74
N ALA A 67 -3.76 10.97 -11.47
CA ALA A 67 -5.08 10.52 -11.91
C ALA A 67 -6.23 11.33 -11.27
N ARG A 68 -6.12 11.64 -9.97
CA ARG A 68 -7.08 12.49 -9.25
C ARG A 68 -7.05 13.93 -9.77
N GLU A 69 -5.87 14.47 -10.06
CA GLU A 69 -5.73 15.80 -10.66
C GLU A 69 -6.32 15.87 -12.07
N ALA A 70 -6.12 14.81 -12.89
CA ALA A 70 -6.63 14.75 -14.25
C ALA A 70 -8.16 14.62 -14.30
N ILE A 71 -8.77 13.88 -13.37
CA ILE A 71 -10.22 13.69 -13.29
C ILE A 71 -10.70 13.93 -11.84
N PRO A 72 -10.82 15.21 -11.40
CA PRO A 72 -11.10 15.55 -9.99
C PRO A 72 -12.35 14.92 -9.42
N LYS A 73 -13.39 14.72 -10.24
CA LYS A 73 -14.64 14.08 -9.81
C LYS A 73 -14.44 12.62 -9.36
N LEU A 74 -13.41 11.92 -9.84
CA LEU A 74 -13.07 10.59 -9.34
C LEU A 74 -12.59 10.62 -7.89
N ASP A 75 -11.96 11.72 -7.44
CA ASP A 75 -11.52 11.86 -6.04
C ASP A 75 -12.70 11.99 -5.07
N GLU A 76 -13.79 12.60 -5.53
CA GLU A 76 -15.02 12.82 -4.76
C GLU A 76 -15.92 11.56 -4.69
N MET A 77 -15.58 10.51 -5.44
CA MET A 77 -16.41 9.32 -5.51
C MET A 77 -16.39 8.53 -4.19
N PRO A 78 -17.54 7.97 -3.79
CA PRO A 78 -17.61 7.09 -2.62
C PRO A 78 -17.09 5.69 -2.99
N TRP A 79 -15.79 5.56 -3.21
CA TRP A 79 -15.12 4.31 -3.62
C TRP A 79 -15.51 3.10 -2.78
N GLY A 80 -15.70 3.30 -1.47
CA GLY A 80 -16.13 2.25 -0.54
C GLY A 80 -17.49 1.60 -0.87
N LEU A 81 -18.35 2.26 -1.64
CA LEU A 81 -19.62 1.67 -2.09
C LEU A 81 -19.43 0.69 -3.26
N MET A 82 -18.25 0.70 -3.88
CA MET A 82 -17.91 -0.14 -5.03
C MET A 82 -17.10 -1.37 -4.62
N ASP A 83 -16.64 -1.46 -3.36
CA ASP A 83 -15.86 -2.57 -2.80
C ASP A 83 -16.40 -3.93 -3.25
N SER A 84 -17.70 -4.19 -3.07
CA SER A 84 -18.27 -5.49 -3.42
C SER A 84 -18.17 -5.84 -4.91
N GLU A 85 -18.22 -4.84 -5.79
CA GLU A 85 -18.08 -5.06 -7.23
C GLU A 85 -16.63 -5.33 -7.63
N PHE A 86 -15.70 -4.59 -7.01
CA PHE A 86 -14.27 -4.83 -7.18
C PHE A 86 -13.85 -6.18 -6.60
N ASP A 87 -14.50 -6.66 -5.55
CA ASP A 87 -14.21 -7.96 -4.94
C ASP A 87 -14.65 -9.13 -5.78
N GLU A 88 -15.84 -9.01 -6.38
CA GLU A 88 -16.37 -10.04 -7.25
C GLU A 88 -15.52 -10.16 -8.52
N LEU A 89 -15.07 -9.03 -9.08
CA LEU A 89 -14.34 -9.00 -10.34
C LEU A 89 -12.82 -9.13 -10.20
N MET A 90 -12.26 -8.61 -9.12
CA MET A 90 -10.83 -8.52 -8.85
C MET A 90 -10.56 -8.89 -7.37
N PRO A 91 -10.76 -10.16 -6.98
CA PRO A 91 -10.70 -10.58 -5.59
C PRO A 91 -9.31 -10.43 -4.97
N THR A 92 -8.25 -10.44 -5.77
CA THR A 92 -6.86 -10.33 -5.30
C THR A 92 -6.07 -9.27 -6.03
N MET A 93 -4.93 -8.89 -5.44
CA MET A 93 -3.97 -7.93 -6.00
C MET A 93 -3.42 -8.36 -7.37
N THR A 94 -3.40 -9.66 -7.69
CA THR A 94 -3.02 -10.15 -9.02
C THR A 94 -4.10 -9.93 -10.08
N ASP A 95 -5.34 -9.73 -9.66
CA ASP A 95 -6.47 -9.47 -10.56
C ASP A 95 -6.59 -7.99 -10.95
N LEU A 96 -5.79 -7.12 -10.34
CA LEU A 96 -5.72 -5.68 -10.63
C LEU A 96 -5.03 -5.43 -11.99
N THR A 97 -5.76 -5.74 -13.05
CA THR A 97 -5.34 -5.66 -14.45
C THR A 97 -6.13 -4.62 -15.21
N ARG A 98 -5.50 -4.00 -16.22
CA ARG A 98 -6.15 -3.00 -17.09
C ARG A 98 -7.38 -3.57 -17.78
N SER A 99 -7.36 -4.84 -18.20
CA SER A 99 -8.54 -5.52 -18.75
C SER A 99 -9.70 -5.60 -17.76
N ASN A 100 -9.44 -5.96 -16.49
CA ASN A 100 -10.49 -6.02 -15.47
C ASN A 100 -11.03 -4.64 -15.13
N PHE A 101 -10.18 -3.61 -15.05
CA PHE A 101 -10.65 -2.23 -14.88
C PHE A 101 -11.48 -1.76 -16.08
N ARG A 102 -11.05 -2.03 -17.32
CA ARG A 102 -11.86 -1.68 -18.51
C ARG A 102 -13.21 -2.37 -18.46
N ARG A 103 -13.24 -3.65 -18.11
CA ARG A 103 -14.47 -4.42 -17.96
C ARG A 103 -15.39 -3.80 -16.91
N TRP A 104 -14.86 -3.46 -15.74
CA TRP A 104 -15.63 -2.79 -14.68
C TRP A 104 -16.17 -1.43 -15.14
N VAL A 105 -15.34 -0.58 -15.75
CA VAL A 105 -15.77 0.74 -16.23
C VAL A 105 -16.84 0.61 -17.31
N LYS A 106 -16.79 -0.43 -18.15
CA LYS A 106 -17.81 -0.69 -19.16
C LYS A 106 -19.12 -1.19 -18.58
N GLU A 107 -19.06 -2.12 -17.63
CA GLU A 107 -20.23 -2.88 -17.16
C GLU A 107 -20.92 -2.24 -15.94
N LYS A 108 -20.19 -1.47 -15.13
CA LYS A 108 -20.63 -1.05 -13.79
C LYS A 108 -20.54 0.46 -13.56
N PHE A 109 -19.53 1.12 -14.12
CA PHE A 109 -19.35 2.56 -13.90
C PHE A 109 -20.35 3.40 -14.69
N ASN A 110 -21.01 4.36 -14.01
CA ASN A 110 -21.87 5.31 -14.67
C ASN A 110 -21.07 6.57 -15.10
N PRO A 111 -20.85 6.82 -16.42
CA PRO A 111 -20.10 7.98 -16.91
C PRO A 111 -20.67 9.33 -16.45
N ALA A 112 -21.97 9.39 -16.17
CA ALA A 112 -22.63 10.60 -15.70
C ALA A 112 -22.09 11.07 -14.34
N TRP A 113 -21.52 10.18 -13.51
CA TRP A 113 -20.91 10.54 -12.23
C TRP A 113 -19.74 11.51 -12.38
N ILE A 114 -19.02 11.44 -13.51
CA ILE A 114 -17.96 12.39 -13.83
C ILE A 114 -18.41 13.46 -14.86
N GLY A 115 -19.71 13.52 -15.17
CA GLY A 115 -20.26 14.44 -16.16
C GLY A 115 -19.83 14.14 -17.59
N ALA A 116 -19.57 12.86 -17.88
CA ALA A 116 -19.19 12.38 -19.21
C ALA A 116 -20.29 11.48 -19.78
N SER A 117 -20.09 11.07 -21.04
CA SER A 117 -20.92 10.06 -21.72
C SER A 117 -20.03 9.30 -22.69
N TRP A 118 -20.16 7.98 -22.73
CA TRP A 118 -19.47 7.11 -23.68
C TRP A 118 -20.23 5.81 -23.87
N ASP A 119 -20.10 5.24 -25.08
CA ASP A 119 -20.51 3.86 -25.35
C ASP A 119 -19.38 2.87 -25.03
N GLU A 120 -18.12 3.30 -25.21
CA GLU A 120 -16.91 2.55 -24.85
C GLU A 120 -16.02 3.38 -23.92
N PRO A 121 -15.49 2.82 -22.82
CA PRO A 121 -14.68 3.56 -21.86
C PRO A 121 -13.42 4.18 -22.49
N PRO A 122 -13.19 5.49 -22.30
CA PRO A 122 -11.92 6.12 -22.65
C PRO A 122 -10.75 5.50 -21.86
N ASP A 123 -9.62 5.31 -22.53
CA ASP A 123 -8.41 4.70 -21.94
C ASP A 123 -7.91 5.46 -20.71
N GLU A 124 -8.00 6.78 -20.72
CA GLU A 124 -7.60 7.67 -19.63
C GLU A 124 -8.46 7.48 -18.37
N VAL A 125 -9.77 7.21 -18.53
CA VAL A 125 -10.68 6.94 -17.41
C VAL A 125 -10.36 5.57 -16.81
N VAL A 126 -10.14 4.56 -17.65
CA VAL A 126 -9.76 3.22 -17.20
C VAL A 126 -8.43 3.26 -16.42
N GLU A 127 -7.45 4.00 -16.93
CA GLU A 127 -6.16 4.17 -16.27
C GLU A 127 -6.30 4.93 -14.94
N ALA A 128 -7.06 6.02 -14.91
CA ALA A 128 -7.28 6.80 -13.70
C ALA A 128 -7.98 5.99 -12.60
N VAL A 129 -9.07 5.30 -12.95
CA VAL A 129 -9.78 4.38 -12.03
C VAL A 129 -8.82 3.30 -11.50
N GLY A 130 -8.02 2.71 -12.39
CA GLY A 130 -7.02 1.70 -12.04
C GLY A 130 -6.02 2.20 -11.00
N TRP A 131 -5.37 3.35 -11.25
CA TRP A 131 -4.37 3.89 -10.32
C TRP A 131 -4.97 4.30 -8.98
N ILE A 132 -6.15 4.92 -8.99
CA ILE A 132 -6.84 5.36 -7.76
C ILE A 132 -7.21 4.16 -6.91
N TRP A 133 -7.85 3.15 -7.50
CA TRP A 133 -8.27 1.94 -6.80
C TRP A 133 -7.08 1.17 -6.25
N THR A 134 -6.12 0.81 -7.12
CA THR A 134 -4.96 0.00 -6.72
C THR A 134 -4.16 0.67 -5.61
N THR A 135 -3.97 2.00 -5.67
CA THR A 135 -3.26 2.72 -4.60
C THR A 135 -4.04 2.68 -3.28
N GLY A 136 -5.37 2.81 -3.33
CA GLY A 136 -6.23 2.62 -2.15
C GLY A 136 -6.09 1.21 -1.54
N SER A 137 -6.20 0.16 -2.37
CA SER A 137 -6.04 -1.23 -1.91
C SER A 137 -4.66 -1.49 -1.32
N VAL A 138 -3.59 -0.98 -1.94
CA VAL A 138 -2.22 -1.10 -1.43
C VAL A 138 -2.07 -0.42 -0.07
N GLN A 139 -2.65 0.76 0.13
CA GLN A 139 -2.63 1.45 1.43
C GLN A 139 -3.37 0.66 2.51
N ILE A 140 -4.52 0.05 2.17
CA ILE A 140 -5.29 -0.81 3.09
C ILE A 140 -4.47 -2.06 3.46
N ALA A 141 -3.92 -2.76 2.47
CA ALA A 141 -3.10 -3.95 2.70
C ALA A 141 -1.84 -3.63 3.52
N MET A 142 -1.19 -2.50 3.22
CA MET A 142 -0.02 -2.02 3.93
C MET A 142 -0.35 -1.73 5.40
N LYS A 143 -1.52 -1.15 5.69
CA LYS A 143 -2.00 -0.98 7.06
C LYS A 143 -2.20 -2.31 7.76
N ALA A 144 -2.91 -3.26 7.15
CA ALA A 144 -3.21 -4.55 7.75
C ALA A 144 -1.93 -5.36 8.08
N VAL A 145 -0.99 -5.47 7.12
CA VAL A 145 0.27 -6.21 7.33
C VAL A 145 1.16 -5.53 8.37
N SER A 146 1.22 -4.20 8.36
CA SER A 146 2.02 -3.44 9.32
C SER A 146 1.48 -3.56 10.74
N GLU A 147 0.16 -3.52 10.92
CA GLU A 147 -0.48 -3.70 12.22
C GLU A 147 -0.23 -5.11 12.78
N TRP A 148 -0.34 -6.13 11.93
CA TRP A 148 -0.03 -7.51 12.33
C TRP A 148 1.44 -7.63 12.76
N LEU A 149 2.39 -7.13 11.96
CA LEU A 149 3.83 -7.12 12.30
C LEU A 149 4.11 -6.37 13.61
N VAL A 150 3.47 -5.21 13.84
CA VAL A 150 3.61 -4.46 15.10
C VAL A 150 3.12 -5.29 16.29
N GLN A 151 2.03 -6.04 16.15
CA GLN A 151 1.56 -6.94 17.21
C GLN A 151 2.56 -8.07 17.48
N GLU A 152 3.14 -8.65 16.43
CA GLU A 152 4.16 -9.70 16.59
C GLU A 152 5.41 -9.20 17.32
N PHE A 153 5.95 -8.03 16.93
CA PHE A 153 7.11 -7.44 17.60
C PHE A 153 6.82 -6.97 19.03
N ARG A 154 5.55 -6.75 19.39
CA ARG A 154 5.14 -6.49 20.77
C ARG A 154 5.01 -7.76 21.60
N ARG A 155 4.68 -8.89 20.98
CA ARG A 155 4.63 -10.21 21.63
C ARG A 155 6.04 -10.71 21.95
N ASP A 156 6.99 -10.47 21.05
CA ASP A 156 8.39 -10.81 21.21
C ASP A 156 9.27 -9.62 20.86
N GLU A 157 9.73 -8.88 21.87
CA GLU A 157 10.56 -7.68 21.69
C GLU A 157 11.96 -8.01 21.17
N GLU A 158 12.44 -9.25 21.36
CA GLU A 158 13.74 -9.73 20.89
C GLU A 158 13.65 -10.48 19.55
N ASN A 159 12.51 -10.35 18.86
CA ASN A 159 12.29 -11.02 17.59
C ASN A 159 13.41 -10.66 16.59
N PRO A 160 14.14 -11.66 16.04
CA PRO A 160 15.29 -11.42 15.17
C PRO A 160 14.93 -10.76 13.83
N ALA A 161 13.65 -10.75 13.45
CA ALA A 161 13.17 -10.07 12.25
C ALA A 161 12.99 -8.56 12.44
N LEU A 162 12.91 -8.06 13.68
CA LEU A 162 12.66 -6.64 13.97
C LEU A 162 13.73 -5.71 13.36
N PRO A 163 15.05 -5.95 13.49
CA PRO A 163 16.06 -5.08 12.87
C PRO A 163 15.92 -5.03 11.34
N LYS A 164 15.63 -6.17 10.71
CA LYS A 164 15.46 -6.28 9.26
C LYS A 164 14.23 -5.52 8.79
N PHE A 165 13.15 -5.56 9.58
CA PHE A 165 11.95 -4.77 9.36
C PHE A 165 12.21 -3.26 9.49
N LEU A 166 12.87 -2.81 10.57
CA LEU A 166 13.19 -1.41 10.80
C LEU A 166 14.09 -0.83 9.69
N GLU A 167 15.10 -1.59 9.25
CA GLU A 167 15.97 -1.17 8.15
C GLU A 167 15.21 -1.06 6.83
N MET A 168 14.37 -2.03 6.50
CA MET A 168 13.55 -2.02 5.28
C MET A 168 12.61 -0.80 5.25
N VAL A 169 11.91 -0.55 6.36
CA VAL A 169 11.01 0.59 6.51
C VAL A 169 11.79 1.90 6.39
N ALA A 170 12.89 2.06 7.13
CA ALA A 170 13.70 3.28 7.09
C ALA A 170 14.27 3.56 5.70
N ALA A 171 14.72 2.53 4.97
CA ALA A 171 15.24 2.67 3.61
C ALA A 171 14.17 3.12 2.60
N SER A 172 12.90 2.89 2.89
CA SER A 172 11.77 3.26 2.02
C SER A 172 11.32 4.71 2.24
N VAL A 173 11.43 5.23 3.47
CA VAL A 173 10.96 6.59 3.85
C VAL A 173 11.35 7.68 2.84
N PRO A 174 12.61 7.81 2.37
CA PRO A 174 13.01 8.90 1.47
C PRO A 174 12.36 8.86 0.08
N LYS A 175 11.76 7.73 -0.30
CA LYS A 175 11.19 7.52 -1.64
C LYS A 175 9.67 7.58 -1.65
N LEU A 176 9.03 7.59 -0.48
CA LEU A 176 7.57 7.50 -0.36
C LEU A 176 6.86 8.87 -0.39
N GLY A 177 7.60 9.98 -0.39
CA GLY A 177 7.02 11.32 -0.33
C GLY A 177 6.06 11.46 0.86
N HIS A 178 4.85 11.98 0.64
CA HIS A 178 3.84 12.17 1.69
C HIS A 178 3.30 10.86 2.29
N HIS A 179 3.44 9.71 1.61
CA HIS A 179 3.07 8.41 2.19
C HIS A 179 4.01 7.94 3.32
N SER A 180 5.15 8.58 3.49
CA SER A 180 6.16 8.21 4.49
C SER A 180 5.70 8.35 5.95
N LEU A 181 4.79 9.28 6.26
CA LEU A 181 4.35 9.54 7.65
C LEU A 181 3.67 8.34 8.29
N PHE A 182 2.89 7.60 7.51
CA PHE A 182 2.27 6.36 7.96
C PHE A 182 3.33 5.34 8.41
N ILE A 183 4.32 5.11 7.54
CA ILE A 183 5.41 4.15 7.75
C ILE A 183 6.32 4.55 8.93
N VAL A 184 6.59 5.85 9.07
CA VAL A 184 7.28 6.44 10.23
C VAL A 184 6.54 6.13 11.55
N GLY A 185 5.20 6.22 11.54
CA GLY A 185 4.37 5.84 12.68
C GLY A 185 4.45 4.36 13.03
N ILE A 186 4.45 3.48 12.03
CA ILE A 186 4.60 2.02 12.20
C ILE A 186 5.98 1.69 12.80
N MET A 187 7.06 2.30 12.28
CA MET A 187 8.42 2.09 12.78
C MET A 187 8.55 2.42 14.26
N CYS A 188 7.96 3.54 14.68
CA CYS A 188 7.91 3.97 16.09
C CYS A 188 7.21 2.93 16.97
N ARG A 189 6.05 2.43 16.52
CA ARG A 189 5.23 1.49 17.29
C ARG A 189 5.81 0.08 17.38
N ALA A 190 6.52 -0.36 16.34
CA ALA A 190 7.19 -1.65 16.28
C ALA A 190 8.50 -1.66 17.09
N GLY A 191 9.39 -0.71 16.82
CA GLY A 191 10.75 -0.75 17.36
C GLY A 191 10.92 -0.17 18.76
N LYS A 192 10.01 0.72 19.22
CA LYS A 192 10.21 1.49 20.45
C LYS A 192 11.65 2.05 20.48
N GLU A 193 12.37 1.97 21.60
CA GLU A 193 13.76 2.44 21.72
C GLU A 193 14.71 1.86 20.65
N LYS A 194 14.48 0.64 20.17
CA LYS A 194 15.29 0.02 19.10
C LYS A 194 15.17 0.75 17.76
N ALA A 195 14.13 1.57 17.56
CA ALA A 195 13.97 2.41 16.37
C ALA A 195 14.76 3.74 16.44
N LEU A 196 15.31 4.14 17.60
CA LEU A 196 16.01 5.42 17.77
C LEU A 196 17.14 5.65 16.76
N PRO A 197 18.04 4.68 16.47
CA PRO A 197 19.11 4.89 15.49
C PRO A 197 18.58 5.15 14.07
N TYR A 198 17.44 4.57 13.72
CA TYR A 198 16.79 4.74 12.42
C TYR A 198 16.18 6.13 12.30
N PHE A 199 15.47 6.59 13.35
CA PHE A 199 14.94 7.94 13.41
C PHE A 199 16.03 9.01 13.35
N ASP A 200 17.15 8.79 14.06
CA ASP A 200 18.31 9.69 14.03
C ASP A 200 18.92 9.81 12.62
N ARG A 201 19.02 8.68 11.91
CA ARG A 201 19.47 8.65 10.51
C ARG A 201 18.49 9.38 9.58
N LEU A 202 17.19 9.11 9.70
CA LEU A 202 16.16 9.75 8.89
C LEU A 202 16.07 11.26 9.14
N GLY A 203 16.25 11.71 10.38
CA GLY A 203 16.24 13.13 10.72
C GLY A 203 17.35 13.94 10.05
N ARG A 204 18.43 13.26 9.62
CA ARG A 204 19.57 13.85 8.90
C ARG A 204 19.53 13.61 7.38
N ASP A 205 18.52 12.90 6.87
CA ASP A 205 18.44 12.55 5.44
C ASP A 205 17.80 13.69 4.63
N GLU A 206 18.63 14.49 3.95
CA GLU A 206 18.18 15.66 3.20
C GLU A 206 17.22 15.35 2.03
N ARG A 207 17.14 14.09 1.59
CA ARG A 207 16.20 13.65 0.55
C ARG A 207 14.75 13.64 1.04
N ILE A 208 14.53 13.59 2.36
CA ILE A 208 13.20 13.60 2.97
C ILE A 208 12.72 15.05 3.09
N PRO A 209 11.48 15.40 2.69
CA PRO A 209 10.93 16.74 2.89
C PRO A 209 11.02 17.23 4.35
N SER A 210 11.21 18.53 4.54
CA SER A 210 11.54 19.10 5.87
C SER A 210 10.46 18.88 6.92
N ASP A 211 9.19 18.96 6.54
CA ASP A 211 8.01 18.69 7.36
C ASP A 211 7.96 17.22 7.85
N ILE A 212 8.34 16.29 6.97
CA ILE A 212 8.46 14.87 7.32
C ILE A 212 9.66 14.65 8.24
N ARG A 213 10.82 15.29 7.97
CA ARG A 213 11.99 15.21 8.88
C ARG A 213 11.67 15.76 10.26
N GLU A 214 10.94 16.86 10.35
CA GLU A 214 10.49 17.42 11.63
C GLU A 214 9.60 16.42 12.38
N SER A 215 8.63 15.82 11.69
CA SER A 215 7.76 14.77 12.25
C SER A 215 8.55 13.54 12.75
N VAL A 216 9.60 13.13 12.01
CA VAL A 216 10.54 12.07 12.40
C VAL A 216 11.29 12.46 13.68
N MET A 217 11.80 13.69 13.75
CA MET A 217 12.55 14.19 14.90
C MET A 217 11.69 14.41 16.14
N ASP A 218 10.43 14.79 15.99
CA ASP A 218 9.50 14.88 17.11
C ASP A 218 9.23 13.51 17.73
N ARG A 219 9.05 12.48 16.91
CA ARG A 219 8.94 11.09 17.38
C ARG A 219 10.22 10.63 18.06
N TYR A 220 11.39 10.92 17.49
CA TYR A 220 12.69 10.64 18.12
C TYR A 220 12.79 11.24 19.52
N ARG A 221 12.49 12.54 19.66
CA ARG A 221 12.55 13.26 20.95
C ARG A 221 11.56 12.71 21.97
N LEU A 222 10.37 12.31 21.54
CA LEU A 222 9.37 11.70 22.42
C LEU A 222 9.82 10.33 22.95
N MET A 223 10.57 9.58 22.15
CA MET A 223 11.06 8.26 22.50
C MET A 223 12.32 8.31 23.36
N ALA A 224 13.25 9.24 23.08
CA ALA A 224 14.49 9.39 23.84
C ALA A 224 14.31 9.98 25.26
N LYS A 225 13.10 10.45 25.60
CA LYS A 225 12.74 10.99 26.93
C LYS A 225 12.16 9.95 27.89
N LYS A 226 11.86 8.75 27.40
CA LYS A 226 11.36 7.62 28.21
C LYS A 226 12.53 6.76 28.64
#